data_AF-A0A7C4FKQ1-F1
#
_entry.id   AF-A0A7C4FKQ1-F1
#
_cell.length_a   1.000
_cell.length_b   1.000
_cell.length_c   1.000
_cell.angle_alpha   90.00
_cell.angle_beta   90.00
_cell.angle_gamma   90.00
#
_symmetry.space_group_name_H-M   'P 1'
#
loop_
_entity.id
_entity.type
_entity.pdbx_description
1 polymer ?
#
loop_
_entity_poly.entity_id
_entity_poly.type
_entity_poly.pdbx_seq_one_letter_code
_entity_poly.pdbx_strand_id
1 'polypeptide(L)'
;MNYTKTEQRLIETMENMMIVDAHEHLPPEHVRTASKVDVLTLFAHYTRTDLITSGMNPDDYNTVIDSEKPLDERWKMFKPYFEHIRYASYTRPALMAVKEFYGFDDITDDNYVAISEKMQAENTKGIYHRIIRDKCKIRVALTQAGRTDYDDDLLVPLMPIDVYASVRNADDV
;
A
#
# COMPACT_ATOMS: atom_id res chain seq x y z
N MET A 1 -18.26 -5.02 -18.27
CA MET A 1 -18.97 -3.80 -18.72
C MET A 1 -19.05 -3.84 -20.24
N ASN A 2 -20.16 -3.42 -20.83
CA ASN A 2 -20.28 -3.32 -22.29
C ASN A 2 -19.89 -1.90 -22.72
N TYR A 3 -18.61 -1.69 -23.01
CA TYR A 3 -18.10 -0.42 -23.52
C TYR A 3 -18.49 -0.22 -24.98
N THR A 4 -18.81 1.01 -25.36
CA THR A 4 -18.87 1.46 -26.76
C THR A 4 -17.49 1.37 -27.41
N LYS A 5 -17.43 1.35 -28.75
CA LYS A 5 -16.15 1.38 -29.49
C LYS A 5 -15.30 2.60 -29.14
N THR A 6 -15.93 3.75 -28.87
CA THR A 6 -15.22 4.98 -28.48
C THR A 6 -14.60 4.83 -27.10
N GLU A 7 -15.35 4.31 -26.13
CA GLU A 7 -14.83 4.05 -24.77
C GLU A 7 -13.68 3.05 -24.77
N GLN A 8 -13.81 1.96 -25.55
CA GLN A 8 -12.72 0.98 -25.73
C GLN A 8 -11.45 1.64 -26.24
N ARG A 9 -11.54 2.45 -27.31
CA ARG A 9 -10.38 3.16 -27.88
C ARG A 9 -9.76 4.15 -26.89
N LEU A 10 -10.57 4.84 -26.09
CA LEU A 10 -10.07 5.77 -25.08
C LEU A 10 -9.30 5.02 -23.98
N ILE A 11 -9.87 3.94 -23.46
CA ILE A 11 -9.22 3.09 -22.44
C ILE A 11 -7.91 2.53 -22.98
N GLU A 12 -7.91 1.91 -24.16
CA GLU A 12 -6.71 1.35 -24.81
C GLU A 12 -5.62 2.43 -24.99
N THR A 13 -6.01 3.66 -25.31
CA THR A 13 -5.06 4.78 -25.44
C THR A 13 -4.49 5.17 -24.08
N MET A 14 -5.34 5.30 -23.06
CA MET A 14 -4.93 5.68 -21.70
C MET A 14 -4.04 4.63 -21.03
N GLU A 15 -4.29 3.34 -21.25
CA GLU A 15 -3.48 2.22 -20.73
C GLU A 15 -2.01 2.22 -21.22
N ASN A 16 -1.74 2.95 -22.30
CA ASN A 16 -0.42 3.09 -22.90
C ASN A 16 0.25 4.43 -22.57
N MET A 17 -0.43 5.31 -21.83
CA MET A 17 0.17 6.57 -21.40
C MET A 17 1.25 6.33 -20.35
N MET A 18 2.27 7.17 -20.39
CA MET A 18 3.27 7.24 -19.34
C MET A 18 2.67 7.95 -18.13
N ILE A 19 2.79 7.35 -16.95
CA ILE A 19 2.20 7.89 -15.73
C ILE A 19 3.25 8.72 -14.97
N VAL A 20 2.84 9.90 -14.52
CA VAL A 20 3.55 10.70 -13.52
C VAL A 20 2.66 10.73 -12.29
N ASP A 21 3.13 10.12 -11.21
CA ASP A 21 2.44 10.17 -9.94
C ASP A 21 2.78 11.49 -9.24
N ALA A 22 1.78 12.36 -9.14
CA ALA A 22 1.96 13.70 -8.61
C ALA A 22 2.03 13.75 -7.08
N HIS A 23 1.71 12.66 -6.37
CA HIS A 23 1.70 12.65 -4.91
C HIS A 23 1.76 11.22 -4.33
N GLU A 24 2.81 10.95 -3.56
CA GLU A 24 3.03 9.68 -2.88
C GLU A 24 3.64 9.90 -1.47
N HIS A 25 3.61 8.89 -0.61
CA HIS A 25 4.22 8.88 0.73
C HIS A 25 5.19 7.70 0.94
N LEU A 26 5.59 7.00 -0.12
CA LEU A 26 6.54 5.90 -0.04
C LEU A 26 7.89 6.36 0.53
N PRO A 27 8.44 5.62 1.53
CA PRO A 27 9.78 5.85 2.00
C PRO A 27 10.81 5.41 0.93
N PRO A 28 12.09 5.77 1.07
CA PRO A 28 13.18 5.17 0.33
C PRO A 28 13.20 3.64 0.44
N GLU A 29 13.68 3.00 -0.62
CA GLU A 29 13.63 1.55 -0.77
C GLU A 29 14.31 0.81 0.38
N HIS A 30 15.45 1.33 0.87
CA HIS A 30 16.19 0.70 1.97
C HIS A 30 15.32 0.54 3.23
N VAL A 31 14.42 1.49 3.51
CA VAL A 31 13.48 1.39 4.64
C VAL A 31 12.43 0.33 4.36
N ARG A 32 11.85 0.31 3.15
CA ARG A 32 10.86 -0.69 2.74
C ARG A 32 11.41 -2.12 2.83
N THR A 33 12.64 -2.33 2.38
CA THR A 33 13.30 -3.65 2.39
C THR A 33 13.79 -4.07 3.76
N ALA A 34 14.03 -3.11 4.67
CA ALA A 34 14.38 -3.41 6.06
C ALA A 34 13.16 -3.78 6.92
N SER A 35 11.95 -3.39 6.51
CA SER A 35 10.72 -3.73 7.22
C SER A 35 10.35 -5.21 7.07
N LYS A 36 9.89 -5.81 8.17
CA LYS A 36 9.18 -7.08 8.16
C LYS A 36 7.78 -6.87 7.55
N VAL A 37 7.44 -7.67 6.55
CA VAL A 37 6.14 -7.60 5.88
C VAL A 37 5.45 -8.95 5.84
N ASP A 38 4.13 -8.88 5.85
CA ASP A 38 3.23 -10.02 5.77
C ASP A 38 1.91 -9.58 5.11
N VAL A 39 0.97 -10.50 4.93
CA VAL A 39 -0.31 -10.21 4.28
C VAL A 39 -1.09 -9.07 4.93
N LEU A 40 -0.95 -8.86 6.25
CA LEU A 40 -1.66 -7.80 6.98
C LEU A 40 -1.06 -6.42 6.71
N THR A 41 0.17 -6.35 6.21
CA THR A 41 0.78 -5.10 5.72
C THR A 41 -0.07 -4.43 4.63
N LEU A 42 -0.81 -5.21 3.83
CA LEU A 42 -1.69 -4.69 2.78
C LEU A 42 -2.92 -3.94 3.33
N PHE A 43 -3.20 -4.08 4.63
CA PHE A 43 -4.33 -3.50 5.33
C PHE A 43 -3.89 -2.43 6.36
N ALA A 44 -2.69 -1.89 6.18
CA ALA A 44 -2.20 -0.77 6.97
C ALA A 44 -2.79 0.57 6.46
N HIS A 45 -2.99 1.51 7.37
CA HIS A 45 -3.47 2.88 7.15
C HIS A 45 -4.91 3.00 6.63
N TYR A 46 -5.17 2.79 5.34
CA TYR A 46 -6.44 3.22 4.73
C TYR A 46 -7.64 2.35 5.11
N THR A 47 -7.44 1.05 5.30
CA THR A 47 -8.50 0.15 5.78
C THR A 47 -8.77 0.30 7.27
N ARG A 48 -7.99 1.09 8.02
CA ARG A 48 -8.21 1.35 9.45
C ARG A 48 -9.64 1.83 9.72
N THR A 49 -10.10 2.81 8.94
CA THR A 49 -11.43 3.40 9.12
C THR A 49 -12.51 2.36 8.81
N ASP A 50 -12.37 1.59 7.73
CA ASP A 50 -13.32 0.55 7.35
C ASP A 50 -13.40 -0.53 8.46
N LEU A 51 -12.25 -0.99 8.98
CA LEU A 51 -12.18 -1.98 10.04
C LEU A 51 -12.86 -1.47 11.32
N ILE A 52 -12.50 -0.27 11.78
CA ILE A 52 -13.05 0.29 13.03
C ILE A 52 -14.55 0.55 12.91
N THR A 53 -15.01 1.13 11.79
CA THR A 53 -16.44 1.40 11.57
C THR A 53 -17.27 0.13 11.37
N SER A 54 -16.64 -0.97 10.95
CA SER A 54 -17.26 -2.31 10.92
C SER A 54 -17.30 -3.01 12.30
N GLY A 55 -16.77 -2.37 13.35
CA GLY A 55 -16.85 -2.84 14.73
C GLY A 55 -15.53 -3.36 15.33
N MET A 56 -14.38 -3.17 14.67
CA MET A 56 -13.08 -3.50 15.25
C MET A 56 -12.67 -2.47 16.31
N ASN A 57 -12.19 -2.91 17.48
CA ASN A 57 -11.63 -2.00 18.47
C ASN A 57 -10.34 -1.34 17.90
N PRO A 58 -10.13 -0.01 18.07
CA PRO A 58 -8.88 0.64 17.66
C PRO A 58 -7.59 -0.01 18.18
N ASP A 59 -7.61 -0.58 19.39
CA ASP A 59 -6.43 -1.26 19.97
C ASP A 59 -6.19 -2.64 19.33
N ASP A 60 -7.27 -3.32 18.93
CA ASP A 60 -7.19 -4.54 18.14
C ASP A 60 -6.58 -4.25 16.77
N TYR A 61 -6.99 -3.15 16.12
CA TYR A 61 -6.37 -2.72 14.87
C TYR A 61 -4.86 -2.50 15.02
N ASN A 62 -4.44 -1.78 16.07
CA ASN A 62 -3.01 -1.56 16.34
C ASN A 62 -2.26 -2.89 16.52
N THR A 63 -2.91 -3.89 17.12
CA THR A 63 -2.36 -5.24 17.23
C THR A 63 -2.29 -5.98 15.89
N VAL A 64 -3.32 -5.85 15.04
CA VAL A 64 -3.37 -6.48 13.71
C VAL A 64 -2.24 -6.00 12.79
N ILE A 65 -1.88 -4.71 12.84
CA ILE A 65 -0.83 -4.15 11.96
C ILE A 65 0.59 -4.25 12.53
N ASP A 66 0.74 -4.73 13.76
CA ASP A 66 2.04 -4.85 14.44
C ASP A 66 2.78 -6.12 13.99
N SER A 67 3.72 -5.99 13.06
CA SER A 67 4.44 -7.13 12.49
C SER A 67 5.38 -7.84 13.46
N GLU A 68 5.64 -7.28 14.64
CA GLU A 68 6.42 -7.94 15.70
C GLU A 68 5.60 -9.03 16.42
N LYS A 69 4.27 -8.97 16.35
CA LYS A 69 3.39 -10.00 16.94
C LYS A 69 3.21 -11.22 16.02
N PRO A 70 2.92 -12.40 16.58
CA PRO A 70 2.68 -13.62 15.78
C PRO A 70 1.59 -13.41 14.72
N LEU A 71 1.86 -13.87 13.49
CA LEU A 71 0.95 -13.68 12.36
C LEU A 71 -0.42 -14.33 12.62
N ASP A 72 -0.45 -15.54 13.16
CA ASP A 72 -1.68 -16.31 13.40
C ASP A 72 -2.63 -15.60 14.38
N GLU A 73 -2.09 -14.97 15.43
CA GLU A 73 -2.86 -14.21 16.40
C GLU A 73 -3.50 -12.97 15.76
N ARG A 74 -2.72 -12.26 14.95
CA ARG A 74 -3.18 -11.09 14.20
C ARG A 74 -4.20 -11.46 13.14
N TRP A 75 -3.97 -12.56 12.40
CA TRP A 75 -4.89 -13.07 11.40
C TRP A 75 -6.25 -13.43 12.02
N LYS A 76 -6.25 -14.15 13.15
CA LYS A 76 -7.47 -14.51 13.88
C LYS A 76 -8.29 -13.29 14.30
N MET A 77 -7.61 -12.20 14.68
CA MET A 77 -8.25 -10.94 15.07
C MET A 77 -8.76 -10.16 13.85
N PHE A 78 -8.02 -10.17 12.75
CA PHE A 78 -8.35 -9.46 11.51
C PHE A 78 -9.52 -10.10 10.74
N LYS A 79 -9.49 -11.42 10.59
CA LYS A 79 -10.37 -12.19 9.69
C LYS A 79 -11.87 -11.87 9.84
N PRO A 80 -12.46 -11.78 11.04
CA PRO A 80 -13.90 -11.49 11.16
C PRO A 80 -14.30 -10.16 10.51
N TYR A 81 -13.42 -9.17 10.56
CA TYR A 81 -13.66 -7.83 10.02
C TYR A 81 -13.28 -7.72 8.54
N PHE A 82 -12.33 -8.54 8.08
CA PHE A 82 -12.00 -8.64 6.66
C PHE A 82 -13.24 -8.94 5.82
N GLU A 83 -14.10 -9.86 6.26
CA GLU A 83 -15.36 -10.18 5.58
C GLU A 83 -16.31 -8.98 5.50
N HIS A 84 -16.33 -8.10 6.51
CA HIS A 84 -17.17 -6.89 6.51
C HIS A 84 -16.67 -5.83 5.51
N ILE A 85 -15.34 -5.71 5.38
CA ILE A 85 -14.71 -4.67 4.54
C ILE A 85 -14.29 -5.20 3.17
N ARG A 86 -14.55 -6.47 2.87
CA ARG A 86 -14.02 -7.20 1.71
C ARG A 86 -14.28 -6.49 0.38
N TYR A 87 -15.43 -5.84 0.27
CA TYR A 87 -15.87 -5.14 -0.93
C TYR A 87 -15.67 -3.62 -0.85
N ALA A 88 -15.01 -3.11 0.20
CA ALA A 88 -14.67 -1.70 0.34
C ALA A 88 -13.58 -1.28 -0.66
N SER A 89 -13.54 0.02 -0.97
CA SER A 89 -12.62 0.57 -1.97
C SER A 89 -11.15 0.32 -1.65
N TYR A 90 -10.76 0.35 -0.38
CA TYR A 90 -9.37 0.16 0.05
C TYR A 90 -8.95 -1.31 0.14
N THR A 91 -9.89 -2.24 0.29
CA THR A 91 -9.60 -3.68 0.24
C THR A 91 -9.30 -4.16 -1.18
N ARG A 92 -9.93 -3.53 -2.19
CA ARG A 92 -9.77 -3.93 -3.59
C ARG A 92 -8.31 -3.90 -4.07
N PRO A 93 -7.51 -2.83 -3.84
CA PRO A 93 -6.09 -2.83 -4.16
C PRO A 93 -5.29 -3.95 -3.47
N ALA A 94 -5.60 -4.28 -2.21
CA ALA A 94 -4.94 -5.36 -1.49
C ALA A 94 -5.17 -6.72 -2.18
N LEU A 95 -6.43 -7.04 -2.51
CA LEU A 95 -6.79 -8.26 -3.25
C LEU A 95 -6.15 -8.31 -4.66
N MET A 96 -6.12 -7.16 -5.36
CA MET A 96 -5.43 -7.05 -6.65
C MET A 96 -3.93 -7.33 -6.50
N ALA A 97 -3.28 -6.80 -5.46
CA ALA A 97 -1.86 -7.03 -5.23
C ALA A 97 -1.56 -8.51 -4.93
N VAL A 98 -2.40 -9.16 -4.11
CA VAL A 98 -2.31 -10.60 -3.81
C VAL A 98 -2.38 -11.45 -5.06
N LYS A 99 -3.29 -11.11 -5.97
CA LYS A 99 -3.41 -11.80 -7.25
C LYS A 99 -2.25 -11.52 -8.19
N GLU A 100 -1.96 -10.25 -8.45
CA GLU A 100 -1.03 -9.82 -9.50
C GLU A 100 0.44 -10.07 -9.14
N PHE A 101 0.81 -9.92 -7.88
CA PHE A 101 2.22 -10.01 -7.46
C PHE A 101 2.53 -11.30 -6.69
N TYR A 102 1.55 -11.83 -5.97
CA TYR A 102 1.77 -13.02 -5.13
C TYR A 102 1.12 -14.29 -5.71
N GLY A 103 0.26 -14.17 -6.72
CA GLY A 103 -0.28 -15.31 -7.47
C GLY A 103 -1.36 -16.09 -6.71
N PHE A 104 -2.06 -15.45 -5.79
CA PHE A 104 -3.19 -16.04 -5.07
C PHE A 104 -4.47 -15.30 -5.44
N ASP A 105 -5.54 -16.04 -5.74
CA ASP A 105 -6.81 -15.41 -6.14
C ASP A 105 -7.54 -14.71 -4.97
N ASP A 106 -7.22 -15.09 -3.73
CA ASP A 106 -7.85 -14.58 -2.52
C ASP A 106 -6.94 -14.74 -1.30
N ILE A 107 -7.35 -14.17 -0.16
CA ILE A 107 -6.74 -14.35 1.16
C ILE A 107 -7.68 -15.18 2.03
N THR A 108 -7.21 -16.33 2.50
CA THR A 108 -7.97 -17.31 3.28
C THR A 108 -7.13 -17.89 4.42
N ASP A 109 -7.77 -18.68 5.30
CA ASP A 109 -7.06 -19.42 6.35
C ASP A 109 -5.98 -20.38 5.80
N ASP A 110 -6.16 -20.86 4.58
CA ASP A 110 -5.27 -21.86 3.99
C ASP A 110 -4.02 -21.22 3.36
N ASN A 111 -4.02 -19.90 3.12
CA ASN A 111 -2.98 -19.26 2.31
C ASN A 111 -2.37 -17.97 2.90
N TYR A 112 -2.91 -17.41 3.98
CA TYR A 112 -2.39 -16.15 4.56
C TYR A 112 -0.90 -16.24 4.94
N VAL A 113 -0.44 -17.41 5.39
CA VAL A 113 0.99 -17.69 5.67
C VAL A 113 1.81 -17.71 4.37
N ALA A 114 1.38 -18.47 3.36
CA ALA A 114 2.10 -18.59 2.09
C ALA A 114 2.18 -17.24 1.34
N ILE A 115 1.12 -16.42 1.40
CA ILE A 115 1.14 -15.04 0.90
C ILE A 115 2.20 -14.23 1.64
N SER A 116 2.24 -14.32 2.97
CA SER A 116 3.19 -13.57 3.80
C SER A 116 4.64 -13.96 3.53
N GLU A 117 4.92 -15.26 3.39
CA GLU A 117 6.25 -15.76 3.02
C GLU A 117 6.69 -15.22 1.65
N LYS A 118 5.78 -15.24 0.67
CA LYS A 118 6.08 -14.70 -0.67
C LYS A 118 6.28 -13.19 -0.64
N MET A 119 5.45 -12.46 0.09
CA MET A 119 5.62 -11.01 0.30
C MET A 119 6.98 -10.67 0.90
N GLN A 120 7.41 -11.43 1.90
CA GLN A 120 8.70 -11.22 2.55
C GLN A 120 9.87 -11.60 1.62
N ALA A 121 9.75 -12.67 0.85
CA ALA A 121 10.76 -13.10 -0.13
C ALA A 121 10.94 -12.09 -1.28
N GLU A 122 9.85 -11.46 -1.73
CA GLU A 122 9.86 -10.44 -2.77
C GLU A 122 10.29 -9.05 -2.27
N ASN A 123 10.40 -8.85 -0.94
CA ASN A 123 10.82 -7.60 -0.31
C ASN A 123 12.33 -7.36 -0.41
N THR A 124 12.81 -7.23 -1.64
CA THR A 124 14.24 -7.11 -1.98
C THR A 124 14.51 -5.84 -2.78
N LYS A 125 15.77 -5.42 -2.80
CA LYS A 125 16.23 -4.26 -3.58
C LYS A 125 15.72 -4.30 -5.04
N GLY A 126 15.34 -3.16 -5.59
CA GLY A 126 14.69 -3.00 -6.88
C GLY A 126 13.18 -3.22 -6.88
N ILE A 127 12.53 -3.45 -5.72
CA ILE A 127 11.08 -3.68 -5.63
C ILE A 127 10.29 -2.50 -6.20
N TYR A 128 10.72 -1.25 -5.97
CA TYR A 128 10.01 -0.10 -6.52
C TYR A 128 10.09 -0.03 -8.03
N HIS A 129 11.23 -0.35 -8.65
CA HIS A 129 11.31 -0.45 -10.10
C HIS A 129 10.41 -1.55 -10.66
N ARG A 130 10.48 -2.77 -10.09
CA ARG A 130 9.67 -3.90 -10.54
C ARG A 130 8.16 -3.60 -10.49
N ILE A 131 7.71 -2.92 -9.44
CA ILE A 131 6.29 -2.66 -9.22
C ILE A 131 5.86 -1.33 -9.86
N ILE A 132 6.45 -0.23 -9.44
CA ILE A 132 6.01 1.13 -9.81
C ILE A 132 6.39 1.45 -11.26
N ARG A 133 7.63 1.18 -11.66
CA ARG A 133 8.11 1.49 -13.02
C ARG A 133 7.67 0.45 -14.03
N ASP A 134 7.99 -0.82 -13.82
CA ASP A 134 7.83 -1.85 -14.84
C ASP A 134 6.38 -2.33 -14.97
N LYS A 135 5.72 -2.66 -13.84
CA LYS A 135 4.33 -3.13 -13.85
C LYS A 135 3.34 -1.98 -14.00
N CYS A 136 3.49 -0.90 -13.21
CA CYS A 136 2.54 0.21 -13.19
C CYS A 136 2.82 1.30 -14.23
N LYS A 137 3.95 1.25 -14.96
CA LYS A 137 4.34 2.25 -15.98
C LYS A 137 4.45 3.68 -15.42
N ILE A 138 4.74 3.83 -14.13
CA ILE A 138 4.98 5.12 -13.50
C ILE A 138 6.44 5.50 -13.75
N ARG A 139 6.65 6.59 -14.50
CA ARG A 139 7.98 7.11 -14.78
C ARG A 139 8.62 7.69 -13.54
N VAL A 140 7.86 8.50 -12.81
CA VAL A 140 8.30 9.22 -11.63
C VAL A 140 7.11 9.42 -10.69
N ALA A 141 7.38 9.33 -9.39
CA ALA A 141 6.45 9.66 -8.32
C ALA A 141 7.04 10.77 -7.45
N LEU A 142 6.22 11.78 -7.18
CA LEU A 142 6.57 12.90 -6.30
C LEU A 142 6.21 12.52 -4.86
N THR A 143 7.21 12.16 -4.06
CA THR A 143 6.99 11.61 -2.72
C THR A 143 7.18 12.65 -1.62
N GLN A 144 6.24 12.70 -0.68
CA GLN A 144 6.18 13.61 0.46
C GLN A 144 6.28 12.83 1.77
N ALA A 145 7.44 12.21 2.01
CA ALA A 145 7.68 11.43 3.24
C ALA A 145 8.53 12.17 4.29
N GLY A 146 8.70 13.49 4.15
CA GLY A 146 9.47 14.32 5.10
C GLY A 146 10.97 14.02 5.13
N ARG A 147 11.51 13.50 4.02
CA ARG A 147 12.90 13.05 3.89
C ARG A 147 13.40 13.23 2.46
N THR A 148 14.71 13.23 2.27
CA THR A 148 15.36 13.53 0.99
C THR A 148 16.40 12.49 0.57
N ASP A 149 16.62 11.47 1.37
CA ASP A 149 17.59 10.38 1.17
C ASP A 149 17.04 9.29 0.25
N TYR A 150 16.67 9.70 -0.96
CA TYR A 150 16.26 8.81 -2.06
C TYR A 150 17.42 8.64 -3.04
N ASP A 151 17.65 7.39 -3.47
CA ASP A 151 18.88 7.01 -4.18
C ASP A 151 18.73 6.98 -5.72
N ASP A 152 17.57 7.40 -6.26
CA ASP A 152 17.26 7.28 -7.69
C ASP A 152 16.20 8.28 -8.20
N ASP A 153 15.91 8.26 -9.50
CA ASP A 153 15.00 9.15 -10.23
C ASP A 153 13.51 8.77 -10.16
N LEU A 154 13.19 7.62 -9.57
CA LEU A 154 11.82 7.12 -9.50
C LEU A 154 10.99 7.84 -8.42
N LEU A 155 11.54 8.01 -7.22
CA LEU A 155 10.88 8.66 -6.09
C LEU A 155 11.55 10.00 -5.83
N VAL A 156 10.96 11.07 -6.37
CA VAL A 156 11.51 12.43 -6.24
C VAL A 156 10.95 13.07 -4.96
N PRO A 157 11.79 13.40 -3.97
CA PRO A 157 11.31 13.98 -2.73
C PRO A 157 10.80 15.40 -2.94
N LEU A 158 9.58 15.65 -2.47
CA LEU A 158 9.01 16.98 -2.28
C LEU A 158 8.89 17.24 -0.79
N MET A 159 9.45 18.35 -0.32
CA MET A 159 9.35 18.77 1.07
C MET A 159 8.13 19.67 1.27
N PRO A 160 7.12 19.23 2.03
CA PRO A 160 5.96 20.06 2.32
C PRO A 160 6.37 21.29 3.16
N ILE A 161 5.93 22.48 2.73
CA ILE A 161 6.32 23.75 3.37
C ILE A 161 5.69 23.92 4.77
N ASP A 162 4.54 23.30 4.99
CA ASP A 162 3.81 23.29 6.27
C ASP A 162 4.61 22.67 7.41
N VAL A 163 5.54 21.75 7.11
CA VAL A 163 6.49 21.19 8.08
C VAL A 163 7.40 22.27 8.67
N TYR A 164 7.70 23.33 7.91
CA TYR A 164 8.61 24.40 8.32
C TYR A 164 7.91 25.71 8.68
N ALA A 165 6.66 25.89 8.24
CA ALA A 165 5.90 27.13 8.38
C ALA A 165 4.68 27.01 9.31
N SER A 166 4.38 25.82 9.85
CA SER A 166 3.28 25.69 10.81
C SER A 166 3.64 26.28 12.16
N VAL A 167 2.91 27.33 12.54
CA VAL A 167 2.76 27.76 13.93
C VAL A 167 1.82 26.77 14.61
N ARG A 168 2.35 25.87 15.44
CA ARG A 168 1.58 24.82 16.11
C ARG A 168 1.10 25.26 17.49
N ASN A 169 1.79 26.21 18.09
CA ASN A 169 1.40 26.87 19.33
C ASN A 169 1.98 28.29 19.40
N ALA A 170 1.60 29.04 20.44
CA ALA A 170 2.01 30.42 20.61
C ALA A 170 3.52 30.64 20.75
N ASP A 171 4.29 29.60 21.14
CA ASP A 171 5.73 29.67 21.33
C ASP A 171 6.51 29.55 20.00
N ASP A 172 5.84 29.23 18.89
CA ASP A 172 6.44 29.15 17.55
C ASP A 172 6.55 30.54 16.84
N VAL A 173 6.14 31.65 17.49
CA VAL A 173 6.09 33.04 16.93
C VAL A 173 6.87 34.04 17.78
#